data_AF-A0A2H5YI80-F1
#
_entry.id   AF-A0A2H5YI80-F1
#
_cell.length_a   1.000
_cell.length_b   1.000
_cell.length_c   1.000
_cell.angle_alpha   90.00
_cell.angle_beta   90.00
_cell.angle_gamma   90.00
#
_symmetry.space_group_name_H-M   'P 1'
#
loop_
_entity.id
_entity.type
_entity.pdbx_description
1 polymer ?
#
loop_
_entity_poly.entity_id
_entity_poly.type
_entity_poly.pdbx_seq_one_letter_code
_entity_poly.pdbx_strand_id
1 'polypeptide(L)'
;MAIHVIGMFGLSLPLGRLADRLGRRPVLLLGLGITAGGAVMVPLTSHYMAITAGLFLVGLGWSAVTVAATALLADVTAPQQRAQAVGINDGIGAAAAVAMSFLGGPISEAWGHGALGVVSLAAAGLALLPLLALRSAGRRGTSPQPA
;
A
#
# COMPACT_ATOMS: atom_id res chain seq x y z
N MET A 1 14.13 3.74 -10.95
CA MET A 1 14.14 2.54 -10.08
C MET A 1 14.91 2.72 -8.79
N ALA A 2 16.15 3.24 -8.79
CA ALA A 2 16.91 3.44 -7.53
C ALA A 2 16.15 4.24 -6.45
N ILE A 3 15.51 5.36 -6.81
CA ILE A 3 14.76 6.21 -5.85
C ILE A 3 13.60 5.46 -5.17
N HIS A 4 12.96 4.53 -5.90
CA HIS A 4 11.84 3.74 -5.41
C HIS A 4 12.32 2.76 -4.33
N VAL A 5 13.42 2.06 -4.61
CA VAL A 5 14.08 1.13 -3.68
C VAL A 5 14.58 1.88 -2.42
N ILE A 6 15.11 3.09 -2.60
CA ILE A 6 15.48 3.95 -1.47
C ILE A 6 14.25 4.29 -0.61
N GLY A 7 13.11 4.60 -1.23
CA GLY A 7 11.85 4.79 -0.50
C GLY A 7 11.39 3.52 0.24
N MET A 8 11.54 2.35 -0.39
CA MET A 8 11.14 1.05 0.19
C MET A 8 11.97 0.68 1.42
N PHE A 9 13.30 0.81 1.36
CA PHE A 9 14.19 0.29 2.40
C PHE A 9 14.84 1.38 3.26
N GLY A 10 15.14 2.55 2.69
CA GLY A 10 15.88 3.60 3.37
C GLY A 10 15.15 4.21 4.57
N LEU A 11 13.81 4.21 4.56
CA LEU A 11 12.98 4.75 5.64
C LEU A 11 12.21 3.68 6.42
N SER A 12 12.51 2.40 6.20
CA SER A 12 11.85 1.28 6.88
C SER A 12 12.01 1.31 8.41
N LEU A 13 13.21 1.60 8.93
CA LEU A 13 13.49 1.70 10.37
C LEU A 13 12.68 2.81 11.08
N PRO A 14 12.69 4.08 10.61
CA PRO A 14 11.89 5.12 11.22
C PRO A 14 10.38 4.88 11.06
N LEU A 15 9.94 4.33 9.92
CA LEU A 15 8.53 3.95 9.73
C LEU A 15 8.09 2.84 10.69
N GLY A 16 8.95 1.87 11.00
CA GLY A 16 8.68 0.86 12.01
C GLY A 16 8.48 1.47 13.40
N ARG A 17 9.38 2.37 13.82
CA ARG A 17 9.21 3.10 15.10
C ARG A 17 7.95 3.97 15.11
N LEU A 18 7.57 4.52 13.96
CA LEU A 18 6.35 5.30 13.80
C LEU A 18 5.10 4.42 13.94
N ALA A 19 5.11 3.21 13.35
CA ALA A 19 4.05 2.20 13.50
C ALA A 19 3.87 1.74 14.95
N ASP A 20 4.98 1.58 15.68
CA ASP A 20 4.95 1.19 17.09
C ASP A 20 4.39 2.32 17.99
N ARG A 21 4.61 3.58 17.62
CA ARG A 21 4.18 4.76 18.42
C ARG A 21 2.76 5.24 18.11
N LEU A 22 2.39 5.35 16.83
CA LEU A 22 1.05 5.82 16.41
C LEU A 22 0.01 4.70 16.36
N GLY A 23 0.45 3.46 16.49
CA GLY A 23 -0.38 2.28 16.32
C GLY A 23 -0.40 1.77 14.89
N ARG A 24 -0.63 0.48 14.77
CA ARG A 24 -0.45 -0.27 13.52
C ARG A 24 -1.50 0.08 12.46
N ARG A 25 -2.76 0.29 12.87
CA ARG A 25 -3.86 0.68 11.96
C ARG A 25 -3.64 2.06 11.30
N PRO A 26 -3.39 3.16 12.03
CA PRO A 26 -3.15 4.48 11.42
C PRO A 26 -1.99 4.50 10.43
N VAL A 27 -0.89 3.80 10.73
CA VAL A 27 0.27 3.76 9.84
C VAL A 27 0.01 2.94 8.57
N LEU A 28 -0.70 1.81 8.69
CA LEU A 28 -1.14 1.06 7.51
C LEU A 28 -2.00 1.95 6.59
N LEU A 29 -2.95 2.68 7.16
CA LEU A 29 -3.83 3.59 6.44
C LEU A 29 -3.07 4.75 5.77
N LEU A 30 -2.14 5.38 6.48
CA LEU A 30 -1.27 6.42 5.92
C LEU A 30 -0.43 5.88 4.76
N GLY A 31 0.20 4.72 4.92
CA GLY A 31 0.98 4.07 3.88
C GLY A 31 0.16 3.80 2.62
N LEU A 32 -1.06 3.30 2.80
CA LEU A 32 -2.02 3.05 1.71
C LEU A 32 -2.35 4.34 0.94
N GLY A 33 -2.59 5.44 1.66
CA GLY A 33 -2.86 6.75 1.06
C GLY A 33 -1.65 7.32 0.31
N ILE A 34 -0.45 7.18 0.87
CA ILE A 34 0.81 7.62 0.23
C ILE A 34 1.05 6.82 -1.06
N THR A 35 0.89 5.49 -1.01
CA THR A 35 1.02 4.61 -2.18
C THR A 35 0.01 4.98 -3.25
N ALA A 36 -1.26 5.19 -2.89
CA ALA A 36 -2.31 5.60 -3.82
C ALA A 36 -2.00 6.95 -4.47
N GLY A 37 -1.56 7.95 -3.69
CA GLY A 37 -1.16 9.26 -4.21
C GLY A 37 0.01 9.17 -5.19
N GLY A 38 1.05 8.38 -4.85
CA GLY A 38 2.18 8.14 -5.74
C GLY A 38 1.77 7.41 -7.02
N ALA A 39 0.93 6.37 -6.91
CA ALA A 39 0.44 5.59 -8.06
C ALA A 39 -0.44 6.41 -9.01
N VAL A 40 -1.16 7.41 -8.51
CA VAL A 40 -1.92 8.37 -9.32
C VAL A 40 -1.00 9.39 -9.97
N MET A 41 0.02 9.87 -9.25
CA MET A 41 0.90 10.95 -9.72
C MET A 41 1.80 10.53 -10.88
N VAL A 42 2.29 9.29 -10.88
CA VAL A 42 3.21 8.74 -11.91
C VAL A 42 2.61 8.76 -13.32
N PRO A 43 1.40 8.23 -13.59
CA PRO A 43 0.82 8.22 -14.94
C PRO A 43 0.30 9.57 -15.42
N LEU A 44 0.06 10.54 -14.51
CA LEU A 44 -0.50 11.86 -14.86
C LEU A 44 0.55 12.88 -15.31
N THR A 45 1.84 12.55 -15.23
CA THR A 45 2.93 13.49 -15.50
C THR A 45 3.99 12.89 -16.43
N SER A 46 4.49 13.70 -17.35
CA SER A 46 5.67 13.38 -18.17
C SER A 46 6.95 14.00 -17.59
N HIS A 47 6.85 14.75 -16.49
CA HIS A 47 7.99 15.46 -15.91
C HIS A 47 8.83 14.51 -15.05
N TYR A 48 10.11 14.35 -15.39
CA TYR A 48 11.03 13.41 -14.73
C TYR A 48 11.05 13.54 -13.20
N MET A 49 11.11 14.77 -12.67
CA MET A 49 11.13 14.99 -11.22
C MET A 49 9.82 14.56 -10.54
N ALA A 50 8.68 14.74 -11.20
CA ALA A 50 7.38 14.37 -10.64
C ALA A 50 7.21 12.85 -10.64
N ILE A 51 7.65 12.17 -11.71
CA ILE A 51 7.71 10.70 -11.75
C ILE A 51 8.63 10.17 -10.64
N THR A 52 9.80 10.78 -10.46
CA THR A 52 10.78 10.40 -9.44
C THR A 52 10.22 10.53 -8.02
N ALA A 53 9.57 11.65 -7.73
CA ALA A 53 8.88 11.87 -6.46
C ALA A 53 7.72 10.87 -6.26
N GLY A 54 6.96 10.58 -7.32
CA GLY A 54 5.88 9.58 -7.28
C GLY A 54 6.39 8.18 -6.96
N LEU A 55 7.45 7.74 -7.63
CA LEU A 55 8.11 6.46 -7.36
C LEU A 55 8.64 6.37 -5.92
N PHE A 56 9.21 7.46 -5.40
CA PHE A 56 9.65 7.52 -4.02
C PHE A 56 8.49 7.37 -3.04
N LEU A 57 7.37 8.08 -3.28
CA LEU A 57 6.14 7.96 -2.47
C LEU A 57 5.57 6.55 -2.51
N VAL A 58 5.49 5.92 -3.69
CA VAL A 58 5.02 4.52 -3.79
C VAL A 58 5.92 3.59 -2.98
N GLY A 59 7.24 3.75 -3.04
CA GLY A 59 8.18 2.93 -2.27
C GLY A 59 8.03 3.15 -0.76
N LEU A 60 7.90 4.41 -0.34
CA LEU A 60 7.70 4.79 1.06
C LEU A 60 6.39 4.22 1.62
N GLY A 61 5.29 4.38 0.88
CA GLY A 61 3.99 3.88 1.27
C GLY A 61 3.95 2.35 1.33
N TRP A 62 4.60 1.68 0.38
CA TRP A 62 4.78 0.22 0.41
C TRP A 62 5.49 -0.24 1.68
N SER A 63 6.60 0.41 2.05
CA SER A 63 7.33 0.10 3.29
C SER A 63 6.43 0.23 4.53
N ALA A 64 5.70 1.33 4.64
CA ALA A 64 4.78 1.58 5.76
C ALA A 64 3.65 0.52 5.84
N VAL A 65 3.08 0.15 4.68
CA VAL A 65 2.04 -0.89 4.61
C VAL A 65 2.62 -2.24 5.01
N THR A 66 3.76 -2.65 4.46
CA THR A 66 4.36 -3.96 4.75
C THR A 66 4.70 -4.10 6.24
N VAL A 67 5.36 -3.09 6.84
CA VAL A 67 5.70 -3.12 8.27
C VAL A 67 4.45 -3.20 9.14
N ALA A 68 3.45 -2.35 8.88
CA ALA A 68 2.23 -2.33 9.66
C ALA A 68 1.35 -3.59 9.47
N ALA A 69 1.30 -4.13 8.25
CA ALA A 69 0.56 -5.35 7.92
C ALA A 69 1.18 -6.57 8.61
N THR A 70 2.50 -6.75 8.50
CA THR A 70 3.22 -7.83 9.17
C THR A 70 3.05 -7.75 10.69
N ALA A 71 3.11 -6.55 11.25
CA ALA A 71 2.82 -6.33 12.66
C ALA A 71 1.37 -6.72 13.00
N LEU A 72 0.36 -6.25 12.26
CA LEU A 72 -1.05 -6.61 12.53
C LEU A 72 -1.29 -8.12 12.42
N LEU A 73 -0.73 -8.77 11.40
CA LEU A 73 -0.77 -10.22 11.23
C LEU A 73 -0.16 -10.94 12.43
N ALA A 74 0.96 -10.47 12.95
CA ALA A 74 1.61 -11.05 14.12
C ALA A 74 0.77 -10.91 15.41
N ASP A 75 -0.03 -9.86 15.55
CA ASP A 75 -0.90 -9.66 16.72
C ASP A 75 -2.12 -10.58 16.72
N VAL A 76 -2.71 -10.83 15.54
CA VAL A 76 -3.92 -11.66 15.41
C VAL A 76 -3.63 -13.14 15.21
N THR A 77 -2.37 -13.52 14.99
CA THR A 77 -1.95 -14.89 14.71
C THR A 77 -1.16 -15.48 15.88
N ALA A 78 -1.45 -16.75 16.20
CA ALA A 78 -0.72 -17.50 17.22
C ALA A 78 0.79 -17.57 16.89
N PRO A 79 1.71 -17.49 17.88
CA PRO A 79 3.16 -17.42 17.65
C PRO A 79 3.71 -18.49 16.69
N GLN A 80 3.17 -19.71 16.77
CA GLN A 80 3.56 -20.87 15.96
C GLN A 80 3.14 -20.73 14.50
N GLN A 81 2.10 -19.94 14.19
CA GLN A 81 1.55 -19.75 12.85
C GLN A 81 1.96 -18.41 12.20
N ARG A 82 2.63 -17.51 12.94
CA ARG A 82 3.01 -16.18 12.43
C ARG A 82 3.84 -16.24 11.15
N ALA A 83 4.86 -17.09 11.12
CA ALA A 83 5.72 -17.25 9.96
C ALA A 83 4.93 -17.75 8.74
N GLN A 84 3.97 -18.66 8.95
CA GLN A 84 3.09 -19.16 7.89
C GLN A 84 2.14 -18.06 7.38
N ALA A 85 1.52 -17.29 8.28
CA ALA A 85 0.61 -16.22 7.92
C ALA A 85 1.31 -15.10 7.12
N VAL A 86 2.52 -14.70 7.54
CA VAL A 86 3.36 -13.76 6.80
C VAL A 86 3.78 -14.34 5.45
N GLY A 87 4.18 -15.61 5.41
CA GLY A 87 4.54 -16.28 4.16
C GLY A 87 3.38 -16.36 3.16
N ILE A 88 2.16 -16.61 3.61
CA ILE A 88 0.95 -16.61 2.76
C ILE A 88 0.69 -15.18 2.25
N ASN A 89 0.76 -14.17 3.12
CA ASN A 89 0.60 -12.77 2.72
C ASN A 89 1.59 -12.37 1.63
N ASP A 90 2.87 -12.68 1.83
CA ASP A 90 3.94 -12.36 0.88
C ASP A 90 3.80 -13.19 -0.40
N GLY A 91 3.37 -14.44 -0.30
CA GLY A 91 3.07 -15.31 -1.44
C GLY A 91 1.94 -14.74 -2.32
N ILE A 92 0.86 -14.26 -1.71
CA ILE A 92 -0.23 -13.58 -2.45
C ILE A 92 0.29 -12.31 -3.12
N GLY A 93 1.09 -11.51 -2.40
CA GLY A 93 1.71 -10.31 -2.94
C GLY A 93 2.61 -10.59 -4.15
N ALA A 94 3.45 -11.62 -4.06
CA ALA A 94 4.32 -12.07 -5.14
C ALA A 94 3.52 -12.58 -6.34
N ALA A 95 2.49 -13.41 -6.11
CA ALA A 95 1.62 -13.91 -7.17
C ALA A 95 0.91 -12.77 -7.91
N ALA A 96 0.41 -11.76 -7.18
CA ALA A 96 -0.19 -10.58 -7.76
C ALA A 96 0.83 -9.76 -8.58
N ALA A 97 2.06 -9.59 -8.08
CA ALA A 97 3.11 -8.87 -8.79
C ALA A 97 3.49 -9.58 -10.11
N VAL A 98 3.59 -10.93 -10.09
CA VAL A 98 3.83 -11.74 -11.29
C VAL A 98 2.69 -11.58 -12.28
N ALA A 99 1.44 -11.77 -11.83
CA ALA A 99 0.26 -11.61 -12.69
C ALA A 99 0.22 -10.24 -13.36
N MET A 100 0.45 -9.16 -12.61
CA MET A 100 0.49 -7.80 -13.14
C MET A 100 1.64 -7.57 -14.12
N SER A 101 2.81 -8.19 -13.88
CA SER A 101 3.95 -8.09 -14.80
C SER A 101 3.65 -8.76 -16.15
N PHE A 102 2.98 -9.91 -16.14
CA PHE A 102 2.54 -10.60 -17.35
C PHE A 102 1.44 -9.84 -18.10
N LEU A 103 0.54 -9.18 -17.36
CA LEU A 103 -0.55 -8.41 -17.96
C LEU A 103 -0.08 -7.03 -18.47
N GLY A 104 0.94 -6.44 -17.87
CA GLY A 104 1.40 -5.08 -18.18
C GLY A 104 1.86 -4.88 -19.63
N GLY A 105 2.59 -5.84 -20.20
CA GLY A 105 3.04 -5.79 -21.59
C GLY A 105 1.87 -5.79 -22.59
N PRO A 106 1.02 -6.83 -22.60
CA PRO A 106 -0.15 -6.92 -23.49
C PRO A 106 -1.12 -5.74 -23.34
N ILE A 107 -1.37 -5.27 -22.11
CA ILE A 107 -2.23 -4.11 -21.86
C ILE A 107 -1.63 -2.84 -22.49
N SER A 108 -0.32 -2.66 -22.35
CA SER A 108 0.37 -1.51 -22.94
C SER A 108 0.40 -1.56 -24.46
N GLU A 109 0.51 -2.75 -25.06
CA GLU A 109 0.56 -2.93 -26.51
C GLU A 109 -0.83 -2.76 -27.15
N ALA A 110 -1.88 -3.28 -26.52
CA ALA A 110 -3.25 -3.20 -27.04
C ALA A 110 -3.91 -1.83 -26.85
N TRP A 111 -3.69 -1.16 -25.72
CA TRP A 111 -4.41 0.06 -25.34
C TRP A 111 -3.50 1.28 -25.06
N GLY A 112 -2.20 1.14 -25.30
CA GLY A 112 -1.22 2.19 -25.07
C GLY A 112 -0.93 2.45 -23.59
N HIS A 113 0.04 3.32 -23.33
CA HIS A 113 0.50 3.61 -21.96
C HIS A 113 -0.57 4.26 -21.05
N GLY A 114 -1.62 4.85 -21.63
CA GLY A 114 -2.75 5.39 -20.88
C GLY A 114 -3.53 4.32 -20.10
N ALA A 115 -3.63 3.10 -20.64
CA ALA A 115 -4.31 1.99 -19.98
C ALA A 115 -3.61 1.54 -18.70
N LEU A 116 -2.27 1.61 -18.67
CA LEU A 116 -1.50 1.34 -17.45
C LEU A 116 -1.81 2.37 -16.35
N GLY A 117 -2.07 3.62 -16.73
CA GLY A 117 -2.54 4.66 -15.83
C GLY A 117 -3.91 4.32 -15.22
N VAL A 118 -4.85 3.87 -16.04
CA VAL A 118 -6.19 3.45 -15.58
C VAL A 118 -6.11 2.24 -14.63
N VAL A 119 -5.28 1.26 -14.94
CA VAL A 119 -5.05 0.09 -14.07
C VAL A 119 -4.43 0.52 -12.74
N SER A 120 -3.47 1.44 -12.77
CA SER A 120 -2.84 2.00 -11.56
C SER A 120 -3.84 2.79 -10.71
N LEU A 121 -4.72 3.57 -11.35
CA LEU A 121 -5.81 4.29 -10.69
C LEU A 121 -6.83 3.33 -10.06
N ALA A 122 -7.21 2.25 -10.76
CA ALA A 122 -8.13 1.25 -10.25
C ALA A 122 -7.52 0.51 -9.04
N ALA A 123 -6.25 0.13 -9.11
CA ALA A 123 -5.53 -0.50 -8.01
C ALA A 123 -5.42 0.45 -6.79
N ALA A 124 -5.10 1.72 -7.03
CA ALA A 124 -5.11 2.75 -6.00
C ALA A 124 -6.50 2.91 -5.36
N GLY A 125 -7.57 2.94 -6.17
CA GLY A 125 -8.95 3.01 -5.70
C GLY A 125 -9.34 1.80 -4.84
N LEU A 126 -8.97 0.60 -5.24
CA LEU A 126 -9.19 -0.62 -4.47
C LEU A 126 -8.44 -0.57 -3.13
N ALA A 127 -7.19 -0.09 -3.15
CA ALA A 127 -6.40 0.13 -1.95
C ALA A 127 -7.02 1.21 -1.04
N LEU A 128 -7.83 2.14 -1.53
CA LEU A 128 -8.55 3.11 -0.69
C LEU A 128 -9.83 2.53 -0.06
N LEU A 129 -10.35 1.38 -0.48
CA LEU A 129 -11.56 0.78 0.10
C LEU A 129 -11.41 0.44 1.60
N PRO A 130 -10.31 -0.20 2.05
CA PRO A 130 -10.05 -0.40 3.48
C PRO A 130 -10.06 0.91 4.27
N LEU A 131 -9.47 1.98 3.72
CA LEU A 131 -9.45 3.31 4.32
C LEU A 131 -10.85 3.86 4.57
N LEU A 132 -11.75 3.72 3.59
CA LEU A 132 -13.13 4.20 3.68
C LEU A 132 -13.99 3.32 4.60
N ALA A 133 -13.79 1.99 4.56
CA ALA A 133 -14.47 1.05 5.44
C ALA A 133 -14.12 1.26 6.92
N LEU A 134 -12.84 1.53 7.23
CA LEU A 134 -12.40 1.80 8.60
C LEU A 134 -12.84 3.19 9.10
N ARG A 135 -12.86 4.22 8.24
CA ARG A 135 -13.40 5.54 8.58
C ARG A 135 -14.90 5.52 8.86
N SER A 136 -15.66 4.70 8.12
CA SER A 136 -17.11 4.58 8.33
C SER A 136 -17.47 3.78 9.58
N ALA A 137 -16.66 2.78 9.96
CA ALA A 137 -16.83 2.04 11.22
C ALA A 137 -16.59 2.92 12.47
N GLY A 138 -15.60 3.82 12.43
CA GLY A 138 -15.32 4.75 13.53
C GLY A 138 -16.41 5.80 13.79
N ARG A 139 -17.31 6.05 12.81
CA ARG A 139 -18.43 7.01 12.96
C ARG A 139 -19.69 6.40 13.57
N ARG A 140 -19.80 5.06 13.66
CA ARG A 140 -20.99 4.37 14.19
C ARG A 140 -20.94 4.11 15.71
N GLY A 141 -19.87 4.51 16.40
CA GLY A 141 -19.65 4.24 17.82
C GLY A 141 -20.19 5.27 18.83
N THR A 142 -20.99 6.26 18.40
CA THR A 142 -21.57 7.28 19.31
C THR A 142 -23.08 7.20 19.33
N SER A 143 -23.62 6.10 19.85
CA SER A 143 -25.00 6.09 20.36
C SER A 143 -24.90 6.27 21.88
N PRO A 144 -25.35 7.40 22.45
CA PRO A 144 -25.45 7.54 23.91
C PRO A 144 -26.46 6.51 24.41
N GLN A 145 -26.05 5.65 25.33
CA GLN A 145 -26.95 4.76 26.06
C GLN A 145 -27.77 5.62 27.05
N PRO A 146 -29.10 5.70 26.95
CA PRO A 146 -29.90 6.37 27.97
C PRO A 146 -29.91 5.52 29.25
N ALA A 147 -29.66 6.21 30.37
CA ALA A 147 -29.63 5.67 31.73
C ALA A 147 -31.02 5.25 32.22
#